data_AF-A0A353GYB2-F1
#
_entry.id   AF-A0A353GYB2-F1
#
_cell.length_a   1.000
_cell.length_b   1.000
_cell.length_c   1.000
_cell.angle_alpha   90.00
_cell.angle_beta   90.00
_cell.angle_gamma   90.00
#
_symmetry.space_group_name_H-M   'P 1'
#
loop_
_entity.id
_entity.type
_entity.pdbx_description
1 polymer ?
#
loop_
_entity_poly.entity_id
_entity_poly.type
_entity_poly.pdbx_seq_one_letter_code
_entity_poly.pdbx_strand_id
1 'polypeptide(L)'
;MANSENLNLEGSNHQKPSVLSNIFNREFMVSAIVPLLIFYIFRYLRMTLGGIILSGCWCVCVVVIKLIREHKVNVLALLAGIFSAIGLVGTIISQSPTFYLISPIVIDILYALIFCGSLFTPRPLIQVIVEDSHLGLFSEDFRSTRKYKSAWQILTAAWGVLNITQALLRMILLHSAPVEVYYTISTVYSNISSPLLLVFSYVFPKWYWHRK
;
A
#
# COMPACT_ATOMS: atom_id res chain seq x y z
N MET A 1 -29.38 -22.50 -57.39
CA MET A 1 -28.76 -21.15 -57.47
C MET A 1 -28.81 -20.56 -56.06
N ALA A 2 -27.88 -20.81 -55.14
CA ALA A 2 -26.42 -20.64 -55.15
C ALA A 2 -25.99 -19.17 -55.32
N ASN A 3 -25.83 -18.46 -54.19
CA ASN A 3 -24.76 -17.51 -53.81
C ASN A 3 -25.17 -16.91 -52.45
N SER A 4 -24.64 -17.22 -51.26
CA SER A 4 -23.27 -17.36 -50.75
C SER A 4 -22.39 -16.12 -50.93
N GLU A 5 -22.40 -15.25 -49.92
CA GLU A 5 -21.31 -14.34 -49.50
C GLU A 5 -21.80 -13.63 -48.21
N ASN A 6 -21.75 -14.28 -47.04
CA ASN A 6 -20.60 -14.24 -46.12
C ASN A 6 -19.95 -12.85 -46.01
N LEU A 7 -20.71 -11.88 -45.50
CA LEU A 7 -20.18 -10.62 -44.99
C LEU A 7 -19.54 -10.83 -43.60
N ASN A 8 -18.25 -11.12 -43.64
CA ASN A 8 -17.21 -10.59 -42.76
C ASN A 8 -17.47 -10.70 -41.25
N LEU A 9 -17.34 -11.93 -40.74
CA LEU A 9 -16.82 -12.15 -39.39
C LEU A 9 -15.29 -11.98 -39.42
N GLU A 10 -14.83 -10.74 -39.52
CA GLU A 10 -13.41 -10.40 -39.48
C GLU A 10 -13.08 -9.70 -38.15
N GLY A 11 -12.33 -10.42 -37.32
CA GLY A 11 -11.33 -9.92 -36.39
C GLY A 11 -11.55 -8.58 -35.70
N SER A 12 -11.82 -8.65 -34.40
CA SER A 12 -10.72 -8.29 -33.49
C SER A 12 -10.84 -9.13 -32.23
N ASN A 13 -9.92 -10.08 -32.14
CA ASN A 13 -9.55 -10.75 -30.91
C ASN A 13 -9.08 -9.64 -29.94
N HIS A 14 -10.01 -9.07 -29.16
CA HIS A 14 -9.67 -8.26 -28.01
C HIS A 14 -8.95 -9.18 -27.03
N GLN A 15 -7.64 -9.32 -27.24
CA GLN A 15 -6.70 -9.81 -26.24
C GLN A 15 -7.00 -9.01 -24.98
N LYS A 16 -7.69 -9.64 -24.03
CA LYS A 16 -7.70 -9.18 -22.64
C LYS A 16 -6.24 -8.91 -22.30
N PRO A 17 -5.85 -7.66 -21.97
CA PRO A 17 -4.48 -7.40 -21.54
C PRO A 17 -4.26 -8.31 -20.33
N SER A 18 -3.44 -9.33 -20.52
CA SER A 18 -3.21 -10.32 -19.48
C SER A 18 -2.55 -9.55 -18.33
N VAL A 19 -3.20 -9.58 -17.17
CA VAL A 19 -2.72 -8.87 -15.97
C VAL A 19 -1.24 -9.24 -15.69
N LEU A 20 -0.82 -10.44 -16.10
CA LEU A 20 0.55 -10.95 -16.02
C LEU A 20 1.57 -10.20 -16.90
N SER A 21 1.25 -9.89 -18.16
CA SER A 21 2.19 -9.18 -19.05
C SER A 21 2.36 -7.70 -18.68
N ASN A 22 1.39 -7.11 -17.98
CA ASN A 22 1.48 -5.73 -17.47
C ASN A 22 2.16 -5.63 -16.09
N ILE A 23 2.18 -6.73 -15.31
CA ILE A 23 2.99 -6.82 -14.09
C ILE A 23 4.48 -6.99 -14.45
N PHE A 24 4.79 -7.70 -15.54
CA PHE A 24 6.16 -7.82 -16.06
C PHE A 24 6.60 -6.59 -16.90
N ASN A 25 6.26 -5.39 -16.42
CA ASN A 25 6.72 -4.15 -17.05
C ASN A 25 8.17 -3.85 -16.66
N ARG A 26 8.87 -3.04 -17.47
CA ARG A 26 10.23 -2.52 -17.19
C ARG A 26 10.34 -1.95 -15.78
N GLU A 27 9.27 -1.35 -15.28
CA GLU A 27 9.21 -0.82 -13.91
C GLU A 27 9.30 -1.89 -12.84
N PHE A 28 8.68 -3.05 -13.02
CA PHE A 28 8.77 -4.18 -12.09
C PHE A 28 10.17 -4.78 -12.11
N MET A 29 10.78 -4.93 -13.29
CA MET A 29 12.18 -5.38 -13.36
C MET A 29 13.13 -4.41 -12.64
N VAL A 30 12.98 -3.11 -12.86
CA VAL A 30 13.83 -2.08 -12.23
C VAL A 30 13.59 -1.97 -10.72
N SER A 31 12.36 -2.14 -10.26
CA SER A 31 12.00 -1.98 -8.84
C SER A 31 12.18 -3.23 -7.98
N ALA A 32 12.00 -4.44 -8.55
CA ALA A 32 12.08 -5.69 -7.80
C ALA A 32 13.34 -6.50 -8.11
N ILE A 33 13.70 -6.65 -9.39
CA ILE A 33 14.78 -7.58 -9.79
C ILE A 33 16.17 -6.97 -9.57
N VAL A 34 16.36 -5.69 -9.90
CA VAL A 34 17.65 -5.00 -9.70
C VAL A 34 18.13 -5.03 -8.24
N PRO A 35 17.34 -4.64 -7.22
CA PRO A 35 17.80 -4.68 -5.83
C PRO A 35 18.06 -6.12 -5.33
N LEU A 36 17.32 -7.11 -5.83
CA LEU A 36 17.59 -8.52 -5.53
C LEU A 36 18.94 -8.99 -6.09
N LEU A 37 19.26 -8.61 -7.33
CA LEU A 37 20.55 -8.92 -7.94
C LEU A 37 21.70 -8.23 -7.19
N ILE A 38 21.54 -6.96 -6.81
CA ILE A 38 22.52 -6.22 -6.00
C ILE A 38 22.78 -6.97 -4.68
N PHE A 39 21.73 -7.33 -3.96
CA PHE A 39 21.85 -8.07 -2.71
C PHE A 39 22.56 -9.42 -2.91
N TYR A 40 22.17 -10.18 -3.94
CA TYR A 40 22.73 -11.50 -4.19
C TYR A 40 24.22 -11.46 -4.55
N ILE A 41 24.63 -10.52 -5.40
CA ILE A 41 26.04 -10.32 -5.79
C ILE A 41 26.88 -9.96 -4.56
N PHE A 42 26.43 -9.01 -3.75
CA PHE A 42 27.15 -8.59 -2.55
C PHE A 42 27.19 -9.67 -1.46
N ARG A 43 26.13 -10.48 -1.36
CA ARG A 43 26.11 -11.66 -0.49
C ARG A 43 27.16 -12.69 -0.92
N TYR A 44 27.31 -12.92 -2.23
CA TYR A 44 28.36 -13.80 -2.77
C TYR A 44 29.77 -13.28 -2.45
N LEU A 45 29.95 -11.95 -2.47
CA LEU A 45 31.20 -11.28 -2.11
C LEU A 45 31.48 -11.20 -0.59
N ARG A 46 30.66 -11.85 0.25
CA ARG A 46 30.70 -11.78 1.73
C ARG A 46 30.54 -10.37 2.31
N MET A 47 30.09 -9.40 1.52
CA MET A 47 29.81 -8.02 1.93
C MET A 47 28.31 -7.80 2.13
N THR A 48 27.68 -8.65 2.95
CA THR A 48 26.22 -8.70 3.13
C THR A 48 25.62 -7.35 3.55
N LEU A 49 26.27 -6.65 4.49
CA LEU A 49 25.84 -5.32 4.95
C LEU A 49 25.84 -4.29 3.80
N GLY A 50 26.89 -4.27 2.98
CA GLY A 50 26.98 -3.40 1.80
C GLY A 50 25.86 -3.69 0.79
N GLY A 51 25.55 -4.96 0.56
CA GLY A 51 24.44 -5.37 -0.31
C GLY A 51 23.07 -4.93 0.20
N ILE A 52 22.82 -5.02 1.51
CA ILE A 52 21.58 -4.55 2.14
C ILE A 52 21.45 -3.03 1.98
N ILE A 53 22.51 -2.27 2.29
CA ILE A 53 22.47 -0.80 2.20
C ILE A 53 22.26 -0.36 0.75
N LEU A 54 22.98 -0.96 -0.20
CA LEU A 54 22.91 -0.55 -1.60
C LEU A 54 21.57 -0.94 -2.25
N SER A 55 21.04 -2.12 -1.94
CA SER A 55 19.70 -2.53 -2.40
C SER A 55 18.59 -1.65 -1.80
N GLY A 56 18.68 -1.32 -0.51
CA GLY A 56 17.77 -0.38 0.14
C GLY A 56 17.85 1.02 -0.49
N CYS A 57 19.06 1.52 -0.72
CA CYS A 57 19.30 2.81 -1.37
C CYS A 57 18.71 2.85 -2.78
N TRP A 58 18.87 1.77 -3.56
CA TRP A 58 18.26 1.64 -4.89
C TRP A 58 16.73 1.75 -4.83
N CYS A 59 16.08 1.02 -3.91
CA CYS A 59 14.63 1.08 -3.73
C CYS A 59 14.16 2.51 -3.40
N VAL A 60 14.87 3.19 -2.50
CA VAL A 60 14.56 4.59 -2.13
C VAL A 60 14.75 5.51 -3.35
N CYS A 61 15.86 5.38 -4.09
CA CYS A 61 16.11 6.18 -5.29
C CYS A 61 15.01 5.99 -6.35
N VAL A 62 14.58 4.76 -6.62
CA VAL A 62 13.49 4.50 -7.58
C VAL A 62 12.20 5.18 -7.14
N VAL A 63 11.85 5.10 -5.85
CA VAL A 63 10.66 5.77 -5.29
C VAL A 63 10.78 7.29 -5.43
N VAL A 64 11.93 7.87 -5.08
CA VAL A 64 12.15 9.33 -5.19
C VAL A 64 12.12 9.80 -6.65
N ILE A 65 12.74 9.06 -7.57
CA ILE A 65 12.72 9.39 -9.00
C ILE A 65 11.28 9.36 -9.53
N LYS A 66 10.48 8.34 -9.16
CA LYS A 66 9.06 8.29 -9.52
C LYS A 66 8.28 9.47 -8.93
N LEU A 67 8.54 9.82 -7.68
CA LEU A 67 7.91 10.95 -7.00
C LEU A 67 8.18 12.27 -7.74
N ILE A 68 9.43 12.50 -8.15
CA ILE A 68 9.83 13.71 -8.88
C ILE A 68 9.25 13.71 -10.30
N ARG A 69 9.22 12.56 -10.97
CA ARG A 69 8.85 12.47 -12.39
C ARG A 69 7.35 12.48 -12.63
N GLU A 70 6.57 11.87 -11.74
CA GLU A 70 5.12 11.75 -11.90
C GLU A 70 4.38 12.92 -11.24
N HIS A 71 5.02 13.68 -10.33
CA HIS A 71 4.41 14.77 -9.54
C HIS A 71 3.10 14.39 -8.79
N LYS A 72 2.73 13.11 -8.79
CA LYS A 72 1.58 12.55 -8.10
C LYS A 72 2.07 11.92 -6.81
N VAL A 73 1.89 12.66 -5.71
CA VAL A 73 2.31 12.21 -4.39
C VAL A 73 1.18 11.39 -3.80
N ASN A 74 1.31 10.06 -3.79
CA ASN A 74 0.41 9.25 -2.97
C ASN A 74 0.65 9.60 -1.49
N VAL A 75 -0.29 10.32 -0.89
CA VAL A 75 -0.23 10.79 0.51
C VAL A 75 0.06 9.65 1.48
N LEU A 76 -0.46 8.43 1.23
CA LEU A 76 -0.17 7.25 2.06
C LEU A 76 1.28 6.81 1.94
N ALA A 77 1.82 6.81 0.71
CA ALA A 77 3.22 6.43 0.48
C ALA A 77 4.18 7.46 1.10
N LEU A 78 3.84 8.74 1.05
CA LEU A 78 4.61 9.80 1.70
C LEU A 78 4.59 9.63 3.22
N LEU A 79 3.41 9.44 3.83
CA LEU A 79 3.29 9.19 5.27
C LEU A 79 4.08 7.94 5.69
N ALA A 80 3.98 6.86 4.92
CA ALA A 80 4.75 5.64 5.18
C ALA A 80 6.26 5.86 5.08
N GLY A 81 6.71 6.62 4.09
CA GLY A 81 8.11 7.00 3.95
C GLY A 81 8.61 7.83 5.14
N ILE A 82 7.86 8.86 5.54
CA ILE A 82 8.20 9.74 6.66
C ILE A 82 8.27 8.93 7.96
N PHE A 83 7.25 8.12 8.27
CA PHE A 83 7.21 7.34 9.50
C PHE A 83 8.28 6.24 9.53
N SER A 84 8.56 5.61 8.39
CA SER A 84 9.66 4.65 8.28
C SER A 84 11.02 5.32 8.49
N ALA A 85 11.22 6.52 7.94
CA ALA A 85 12.45 7.29 8.16
C ALA A 85 12.62 7.70 9.62
N ILE A 86 11.55 8.21 10.26
CA ILE A 86 11.56 8.57 11.68
C ILE A 86 11.84 7.33 12.54
N GLY A 87 11.19 6.20 12.26
CA GLY A 87 11.40 4.95 12.99
C GLY A 87 12.83 4.42 12.85
N LEU A 88 13.40 4.48 11.64
CA LEU A 88 14.78 4.08 11.37
C LEU A 88 15.78 4.97 12.09
N VAL A 89 15.66 6.29 11.92
CA VAL A 89 16.55 7.28 12.57
C VAL A 89 16.44 7.17 14.09
N GLY A 90 15.21 7.06 14.62
CA GLY A 90 14.97 6.88 16.05
C GLY A 90 15.61 5.60 16.58
N THR A 91 15.56 4.50 15.82
CA THR A 91 16.21 3.23 16.21
C THR A 91 17.74 3.38 16.26
N ILE A 92 18.33 4.03 15.26
CA ILE A 92 19.79 4.24 15.20
C ILE A 92 20.26 5.12 16.37
N ILE A 93 19.54 6.21 16.66
CA ILE A 93 19.90 7.14 17.75
C ILE A 93 19.68 6.49 19.12
N SER A 94 18.57 5.78 19.30
CA SER A 94 18.22 5.22 20.61
C SER A 94 19.15 4.10 21.06
N GLN A 95 19.84 3.40 20.14
CA GLN A 95 20.71 2.25 20.39
C GLN A 95 20.08 1.17 21.31
N SER A 96 18.75 1.17 21.44
CA SER A 96 17.99 0.35 22.38
C SER A 96 17.11 -0.62 21.59
N PRO A 97 17.21 -1.94 21.84
CA PRO A 97 16.34 -2.94 21.22
C PRO A 97 14.85 -2.67 21.50
N THR A 98 14.55 -2.05 22.64
CA THR A 98 13.17 -1.72 23.04
C THR A 98 12.56 -0.66 22.14
N PHE A 99 13.33 0.33 21.68
CA PHE A 99 12.82 1.36 20.79
C PHE A 99 12.40 0.78 19.44
N TYR A 100 13.16 -0.19 18.94
CA TYR A 100 12.85 -0.89 17.69
C TYR A 100 11.52 -1.66 17.78
N LEU A 101 11.18 -2.21 18.96
CA LEU A 101 9.90 -2.88 19.20
C LEU A 101 8.73 -1.91 19.38
N ILE A 102 8.97 -0.73 19.98
CA ILE A 102 7.95 0.29 20.25
C ILE A 102 7.64 1.10 18.99
N SER A 103 8.62 1.35 18.12
CA SER A 103 8.44 2.20 16.94
C SER A 103 7.25 1.78 16.05
N PRO A 104 7.05 0.50 15.72
CA PRO A 104 5.86 0.06 14.97
C PRO A 104 4.54 0.35 15.69
N ILE A 105 4.49 0.26 17.03
CA ILE A 105 3.28 0.57 17.82
C ILE A 105 2.94 2.05 17.70
N VAL A 106 3.94 2.93 17.84
CA VAL A 106 3.75 4.37 17.71
C VAL A 106 3.26 4.73 16.31
N ILE A 107 3.83 4.12 15.27
CA ILE A 107 3.43 4.33 13.88
C ILE A 107 1.96 3.92 13.66
N ASP A 108 1.55 2.75 14.16
CA ASP A 108 0.15 2.29 14.05
C ASP A 108 -0.80 3.24 14.78
N ILE A 109 -0.43 3.73 15.98
CA ILE A 109 -1.24 4.71 16.73
C ILE A 109 -1.36 6.02 15.94
N LEU A 110 -0.28 6.51 15.34
CA LEU A 110 -0.31 7.71 14.52
C LEU A 110 -1.23 7.52 13.30
N TYR A 111 -1.14 6.38 12.62
CA TYR A 111 -2.06 6.08 11.53
C TYR A 111 -3.50 6.00 12.00
N ALA A 112 -3.78 5.30 13.09
CA ALA A 112 -5.11 5.24 13.68
C ALA A 112 -5.66 6.65 13.96
N LEU A 113 -4.86 7.51 14.59
CA LEU A 113 -5.24 8.90 14.86
C LEU A 113 -5.48 9.71 13.59
N ILE A 114 -4.65 9.54 12.55
CA ILE A 114 -4.82 10.23 11.27
C ILE A 114 -6.10 9.77 10.56
N PHE A 115 -6.33 8.46 10.47
CA PHE A 115 -7.52 7.90 9.82
C PHE A 115 -8.80 8.24 10.59
N CYS A 116 -8.84 7.96 11.90
CA CYS A 116 -9.98 8.31 12.75
C CYS A 116 -10.18 9.82 12.84
N GLY A 117 -9.10 10.59 12.96
CA GLY A 117 -9.11 12.06 12.93
C GLY A 117 -9.72 12.61 11.64
N SER A 118 -9.38 12.00 10.50
CA SER A 118 -9.94 12.41 9.21
C SER A 118 -11.44 12.17 9.06
N LEU A 119 -12.05 11.30 9.89
CA LEU A 119 -13.51 11.12 9.90
C LEU A 119 -14.25 12.34 10.44
N PHE A 120 -13.60 13.17 11.26
CA PHE A 120 -14.17 14.43 11.73
C PHE A 120 -14.10 15.54 10.67
N THR A 121 -13.35 15.32 9.58
CA THR A 121 -13.23 16.25 8.46
C THR A 121 -14.34 16.00 7.43
N PRO A 122 -14.85 17.03 6.73
CA PRO A 122 -15.87 16.86 5.68
C PRO A 122 -15.45 15.93 4.53
N ARG A 123 -14.15 15.70 4.36
CA ARG A 123 -13.55 14.82 3.37
C ARG A 123 -12.64 13.81 4.10
N PRO A 124 -13.04 12.53 4.23
CA PRO A 124 -12.21 11.52 4.86
C PRO A 124 -10.95 11.25 4.03
N LEU A 125 -9.87 10.80 4.66
CA LEU A 125 -8.54 10.73 4.02
C LEU A 125 -8.55 9.88 2.75
N ILE A 126 -9.23 8.74 2.76
CA ILE A 126 -9.30 7.84 1.59
C ILE A 126 -10.03 8.50 0.42
N GLN A 127 -11.05 9.33 0.68
CA GLN A 127 -11.71 10.09 -0.38
C GLN A 127 -10.71 11.04 -1.05
N VAL A 128 -9.90 11.76 -0.27
CA VAL A 128 -8.87 12.68 -0.81
C VAL A 128 -7.86 11.93 -1.67
N ILE A 129 -7.37 10.78 -1.19
CA ILE A 129 -6.40 9.95 -1.91
C ILE A 129 -6.98 9.45 -3.24
N VAL A 130 -8.23 8.99 -3.23
CA VAL A 130 -8.88 8.47 -4.45
C VAL A 130 -9.15 9.59 -5.45
N GLU A 131 -9.61 10.75 -4.99
CA GLU A 131 -9.85 11.92 -5.83
C GLU A 131 -8.55 12.42 -6.48
N ASP A 132 -7.44 12.47 -5.73
CA ASP A 132 -6.11 12.86 -6.23
C ASP A 132 -5.51 11.83 -7.21
N SER A 133 -5.74 10.54 -6.95
CA SER A 133 -5.23 9.46 -7.80
C SER A 133 -5.89 9.36 -9.18
N HIS A 134 -6.97 10.11 -9.44
CA HIS A 134 -7.80 10.02 -10.65
C HIS A 134 -8.31 8.60 -10.97
N LEU A 135 -8.32 7.67 -9.99
CA LEU A 135 -8.71 6.27 -10.20
C LEU A 135 -10.20 6.08 -10.52
N GLY A 136 -11.01 7.15 -10.44
CA GLY A 136 -12.41 7.13 -10.84
C GLY A 136 -12.84 8.43 -11.51
N LEU A 137 -13.10 8.34 -12.82
CA LEU A 137 -13.88 9.33 -13.56
C LEU A 137 -15.35 9.25 -13.13
N PHE A 138 -15.63 9.55 -11.87
CA PHE A 138 -17.00 9.69 -11.36
C PHE A 138 -17.54 11.05 -11.79
N SER A 139 -18.77 11.08 -12.35
CA SER A 139 -19.47 12.32 -12.66
C SER A 139 -19.64 13.18 -11.40
N GLU A 140 -19.64 14.51 -11.56
CA GLU A 140 -19.78 15.43 -10.42
C GLU A 140 -21.08 15.18 -9.63
N ASP A 141 -22.15 14.82 -10.34
CA ASP A 141 -23.44 14.45 -9.75
C ASP A 141 -23.32 13.27 -8.78
N PHE A 142 -22.54 12.24 -9.15
CA PHE A 142 -22.33 11.07 -8.29
C PHE A 142 -21.48 11.40 -7.06
N ARG A 143 -20.47 12.28 -7.20
CA ARG A 143 -19.60 12.73 -6.09
C ARG A 143 -20.38 13.47 -5.00
N SER A 144 -21.47 14.14 -5.37
CA SER A 144 -22.33 14.87 -4.42
C SER A 144 -23.22 13.94 -3.57
N THR A 145 -23.39 12.68 -3.99
CA THR A 145 -24.33 11.74 -3.36
C THR A 145 -23.85 11.28 -1.99
N ARG A 146 -24.76 11.19 -1.01
CA ARG A 146 -24.45 10.71 0.35
C ARG A 146 -23.84 9.30 0.36
N LYS A 147 -24.30 8.40 -0.54
CA LYS A 147 -23.75 7.05 -0.73
C LYS A 147 -22.26 7.06 -1.13
N TYR A 148 -21.81 8.03 -1.93
CA TYR A 148 -20.40 8.16 -2.31
C TYR A 148 -19.54 8.49 -1.08
N LYS A 149 -19.92 9.54 -0.34
CA LYS A 149 -19.21 9.96 0.89
C LYS A 149 -19.18 8.85 1.95
N SER A 150 -20.31 8.18 2.18
CA SER A 150 -20.39 7.10 3.18
C SER A 150 -19.49 5.91 2.85
N ALA A 151 -19.33 5.54 1.58
CA ALA A 151 -18.42 4.45 1.21
C ALA A 151 -16.97 4.75 1.63
N TRP A 152 -16.50 5.98 1.37
CA TRP A 152 -15.16 6.40 1.75
C TRP A 152 -14.98 6.60 3.25
N GLN A 153 -16.03 7.06 3.96
CA GLN A 153 -16.03 7.13 5.42
C GLN A 153 -15.90 5.74 6.05
N ILE A 154 -16.66 4.74 5.55
CA ILE A 154 -16.58 3.36 6.04
C ILE A 154 -15.19 2.79 5.81
N LEU A 155 -14.61 2.98 4.62
CA LEU A 155 -13.25 2.53 4.36
C LEU A 155 -12.23 3.22 5.27
N THR A 156 -12.37 4.53 5.48
CA THR A 156 -11.47 5.30 6.35
C THR A 156 -11.56 4.82 7.79
N ALA A 157 -12.76 4.53 8.27
CA ALA A 157 -12.99 3.91 9.57
C ALA A 157 -12.38 2.52 9.66
N ALA A 158 -12.52 1.69 8.62
CA ALA A 158 -11.93 0.34 8.59
C ALA A 158 -10.40 0.38 8.66
N TRP A 159 -9.76 1.33 7.96
CA TRP A 159 -8.31 1.56 8.08
C TRP A 159 -7.93 2.06 9.47
N GLY A 160 -8.69 2.97 10.06
CA GLY A 160 -8.48 3.40 11.45
C GLY A 160 -8.56 2.24 12.44
N VAL A 161 -9.63 1.43 12.36
CA VAL A 161 -9.85 0.26 13.23
C VAL A 161 -8.72 -0.76 13.05
N LEU A 162 -8.28 -1.03 11.82
CA LEU A 162 -7.18 -1.96 11.57
C LEU A 162 -5.89 -1.50 12.25
N ASN A 163 -5.57 -0.21 12.16
CA ASN A 163 -4.38 0.32 12.82
C ASN A 163 -4.49 0.27 14.35
N ILE A 164 -5.69 0.52 14.90
CA ILE A 164 -5.94 0.36 16.35
C ILE A 164 -5.72 -1.11 16.76
N THR A 165 -6.26 -2.07 16.01
CA THR A 165 -6.09 -3.49 16.35
C THR A 165 -4.64 -3.95 16.21
N GLN A 166 -3.90 -3.44 15.22
CA GLN A 166 -2.45 -3.67 15.08
C GLN A 166 -1.67 -3.13 16.28
N ALA A 167 -1.93 -1.88 16.68
CA ALA A 167 -1.29 -1.25 17.83
C ALA A 167 -1.58 -2.02 19.13
N LEU A 168 -2.84 -2.36 19.38
CA LEU A 168 -3.25 -3.10 20.58
C LEU A 168 -2.62 -4.50 20.61
N LEU A 169 -2.64 -5.23 19.49
CA LEU A 169 -2.01 -6.54 19.39
C LEU A 169 -0.52 -6.47 19.72
N ARG A 170 0.21 -5.52 19.10
CA ARG A 170 1.64 -5.33 19.36
C ARG A 170 1.90 -4.91 20.80
N MET A 171 1.07 -4.05 21.39
CA MET A 171 1.20 -3.65 22.79
C MET A 171 1.02 -4.85 23.74
N ILE A 172 0.03 -5.71 23.49
CA ILE A 172 -0.18 -6.94 24.28
C ILE A 172 1.02 -7.89 24.13
N LEU A 173 1.48 -8.11 22.90
CA LEU A 173 2.63 -8.97 22.61
C LEU A 173 3.92 -8.45 23.25
N LEU A 174 4.12 -7.13 23.29
CA LEU A 174 5.31 -6.52 23.90
C LEU A 174 5.43 -6.84 25.39
N HIS A 175 4.31 -6.97 26.10
CA HIS A 175 4.30 -7.28 27.54
C HIS A 175 4.17 -8.77 27.86
N SER A 176 3.60 -9.56 26.93
CA SER A 176 3.19 -10.94 27.22
C SER A 176 3.99 -12.00 26.50
N ALA A 177 4.75 -11.64 25.46
CA ALA A 177 5.40 -12.59 24.57
C ALA A 177 6.91 -12.35 24.41
N PRO A 178 7.70 -13.41 24.13
CA PRO A 178 9.08 -13.26 23.70
C PRO A 178 9.19 -12.45 22.41
N VAL A 179 10.35 -11.83 22.22
CA VAL A 179 10.67 -10.98 21.07
C VAL A 179 10.41 -11.69 19.73
N GLU A 180 10.75 -12.97 19.63
CA GLU A 180 10.52 -13.78 18.41
C GLU A 180 9.02 -13.89 18.08
N VAL A 181 8.21 -14.22 19.08
CA VAL A 181 6.76 -14.36 18.94
C VAL A 181 6.12 -13.02 18.59
N TYR A 182 6.59 -11.92 19.21
CA TYR A 182 6.19 -10.56 18.84
C TYR A 182 6.40 -10.31 17.35
N TYR A 183 7.60 -10.57 16.82
CA TYR A 183 7.88 -10.33 15.40
C TYR A 183 7.05 -11.22 14.49
N THR A 184 6.97 -12.51 14.77
CA THR A 184 6.24 -13.44 13.91
C THR A 184 4.77 -13.07 13.83
N ILE A 185 4.10 -12.88 14.96
CA ILE A 185 2.67 -12.57 14.99
C ILE A 185 2.40 -11.18 14.39
N SER A 186 3.19 -10.17 14.78
CA SER A 186 3.06 -8.80 14.25
C SER A 186 3.23 -8.75 12.73
N THR A 187 4.23 -9.47 12.21
CA THR A 187 4.53 -9.54 10.78
C THR A 187 3.43 -10.28 10.02
N VAL A 188 3.00 -11.44 10.52
CA VAL A 188 1.93 -12.23 9.89
C VAL A 188 0.63 -11.44 9.87
N TYR A 189 0.26 -10.84 11.00
CA TYR A 189 -0.96 -10.05 11.10
C TYR A 189 -0.95 -8.89 10.10
N SER A 190 0.12 -8.09 10.07
CA SER A 190 0.25 -6.96 9.15
C SER A 190 0.24 -7.38 7.68
N ASN A 191 0.98 -8.44 7.33
CA ASN A 191 1.07 -8.92 5.95
C ASN A 191 -0.23 -9.58 5.45
N ILE A 192 -1.10 -10.06 6.34
CA ILE A 192 -2.40 -10.60 5.94
C ILE A 192 -3.46 -9.50 5.94
N SER A 193 -3.54 -8.72 7.03
CA SER A 193 -4.62 -7.77 7.23
C SER A 193 -4.55 -6.59 6.25
N SER A 194 -3.36 -6.10 5.93
CA SER A 194 -3.21 -4.91 5.08
C SER A 194 -3.57 -5.20 3.63
N PRO A 195 -3.09 -6.29 2.98
CA PRO A 195 -3.56 -6.67 1.65
C PRO A 195 -5.04 -7.03 1.61
N LEU A 196 -5.55 -7.71 2.64
CA LEU A 196 -6.97 -8.03 2.74
C LEU A 196 -7.81 -6.74 2.72
N LEU A 197 -7.43 -5.74 3.51
CA LEU A 197 -8.14 -4.47 3.57
C LEU A 197 -7.95 -3.63 2.30
N LEU A 198 -6.81 -3.74 1.61
CA LEU A 198 -6.62 -3.14 0.28
C LEU A 198 -7.57 -3.75 -0.75
N VAL A 199 -7.68 -5.09 -0.80
CA VAL A 199 -8.64 -5.78 -1.68
C VAL A 199 -10.07 -5.36 -1.33
N PHE A 200 -10.40 -5.31 -0.04
CA PHE A 200 -11.69 -4.81 0.43
C PHE A 200 -11.94 -3.36 -0.02
N SER A 201 -10.93 -2.48 0.08
CA SER A 201 -11.04 -1.07 -0.36
C SER A 201 -11.34 -0.93 -1.85
N TYR A 202 -10.94 -1.90 -2.65
CA TYR A 202 -11.24 -1.93 -4.08
C TYR A 202 -12.63 -2.52 -4.40
N VAL A 203 -13.01 -3.60 -3.71
CA VAL A 203 -14.26 -4.34 -3.97
C VAL A 203 -15.47 -3.65 -3.34
N PHE A 204 -15.30 -3.13 -2.12
CA PHE A 204 -16.39 -2.60 -1.30
C PHE A 204 -17.12 -1.41 -1.94
N PRO A 205 -16.46 -0.37 -2.49
CA PRO A 205 -17.17 0.76 -3.11
C PRO A 205 -18.04 0.32 -4.29
N LYS A 206 -17.51 -0.58 -5.15
CA LYS A 206 -18.25 -1.13 -6.29
C LYS A 206 -19.51 -1.85 -5.82
N TRP A 207 -19.38 -2.74 -4.84
CA TRP A 207 -20.50 -3.48 -4.29
C TRP A 207 -21.52 -2.57 -3.57
N TYR A 208 -21.04 -1.63 -2.77
CA TYR A 208 -21.86 -0.71 -1.98
C TYR A 208 -22.70 0.22 -2.86
N TRP A 209 -22.16 0.66 -4.01
CA TRP A 209 -22.90 1.51 -4.96
C TRP A 209 -23.90 0.75 -5.82
N HIS A 210 -23.67 -0.55 -6.07
CA HIS A 210 -24.62 -1.40 -6.81
C HIS A 210 -25.82 -1.87 -5.98
N ARG A 211 -25.74 -1.81 -4.64
CA ARG A 211 -26.90 -2.06 -3.77
C ARG A 211 -27.88 -0.87 -3.84
N LYS A 212 -29.02 -1.12 -4.49
CA LYS A 212 -30.17 -0.20 -4.56
C LYS A 212 -30.67 0.13 -3.16
#